data_AF-A0AA45Z1M8-F1
#
_entry.id   AF-A0AA45Z1M8-F1
#
_cell.length_a   1.000
_cell.length_b   1.000
_cell.length_c   1.000
_cell.angle_alpha   90.00
_cell.angle_beta   90.00
_cell.angle_gamma   90.00
#
_symmetry.space_group_name_H-M   'P 1'
#
loop_
_entity.id
_entity.type
_entity.pdbx_description
1 polymer ?
#
loop_
_entity_poly.entity_id
_entity_poly.type
_entity_poly.pdbx_seq_one_letter_code
_entity_poly.pdbx_strand_id
1 'polypeptide(L)'
;ARLTVTAVKDGDVTLSGGALAGLGEGTRVRVRTQDSREVVLKVIESREDSAIARLGRGENVRVGDTAVVTDAPATARLFFPEPGVPRLRYGFHARPFLALDAKTREGKSARAGGLLLDAFIAWRPGDLPLVLSAQLDPVGFGLGTGLRHSPGSAYVAAAYSTDFLEVGIGAGALFGQKACITQFDYDPNTYEPINPRTFCDSNAGVSFQQVLRLGALDGFHIAWNSAILSRDNQFRFGSGRGEVQVPLTPSLSLFGAGGGSASGWNFGELGVRSFLKGTGGAGTTVLSASLGIVSLSDGTGEALTGPSIAIGIERRP
;
A
#
# COMPACT_ATOMS: atom_id res chain seq x y z
N ALA A 1 -42.78 5.50 4.25
CA ALA A 1 -42.67 6.65 3.32
C ALA A 1 -41.53 6.39 2.35
N ARG A 2 -41.61 6.86 1.09
CA ARG A 2 -40.45 6.90 0.19
C ARG A 2 -39.62 8.13 0.56
N LEU A 3 -38.37 7.90 0.92
CA LEU A 3 -37.41 8.93 1.28
C LEU A 3 -36.44 9.11 0.11
N THR A 4 -35.77 10.25 0.05
CA THR A 4 -34.72 10.52 -0.94
C THR A 4 -33.46 11.01 -0.26
N VAL A 5 -32.30 10.67 -0.82
CA VAL A 5 -31.02 11.22 -0.39
C VAL A 5 -30.90 12.64 -0.90
N THR A 6 -30.79 13.62 0.00
CA THR A 6 -30.73 15.05 -0.34
C THR A 6 -29.31 15.60 -0.31
N ALA A 7 -28.43 15.02 0.51
CA ALA A 7 -27.02 15.38 0.56
C ALA A 7 -26.16 14.18 0.98
N VAL A 8 -24.91 14.16 0.50
CA VAL A 8 -23.90 13.18 0.91
C VAL A 8 -22.60 13.94 1.16
N LYS A 9 -22.06 13.85 2.38
CA LYS A 9 -20.84 14.54 2.78
C LYS A 9 -20.04 13.71 3.78
N ASP A 10 -18.80 13.39 3.42
CA ASP A 10 -17.82 12.72 4.32
C ASP A 10 -18.34 11.43 5.00
N GLY A 11 -19.19 10.68 4.29
CA GLY A 11 -19.80 9.44 4.80
C GLY A 11 -21.15 9.64 5.49
N ASP A 12 -21.59 10.87 5.71
CA ASP A 12 -22.92 11.20 6.22
C ASP A 12 -23.90 11.43 5.07
N VAL A 13 -25.09 10.85 5.21
CA VAL A 13 -26.15 10.83 4.20
C VAL A 13 -27.38 11.50 4.80
N THR A 14 -27.76 12.66 4.24
CA THR A 14 -28.98 13.36 4.65
C THR A 14 -30.17 12.82 3.87
N LEU A 15 -31.23 12.48 4.59
CA LEU A 15 -32.49 11.98 4.04
C LEU A 15 -33.57 13.06 4.11
N SER A 16 -34.46 13.05 3.12
CA SER A 16 -35.59 14.00 2.98
C SER A 16 -36.72 13.84 4.00
N GLY A 17 -36.54 13.02 5.03
CA GLY A 17 -37.52 12.82 6.10
C GLY A 17 -36.80 12.61 7.42
N GLY A 18 -37.51 12.85 8.52
CA GLY A 18 -36.97 12.77 9.88
C GLY A 18 -37.91 12.04 10.83
N ALA A 19 -38.02 12.52 12.06
CA ALA A 19 -38.88 11.99 13.11
C ALA A 19 -40.35 11.90 12.66
N LEU A 20 -40.85 12.89 11.91
CA LEU A 20 -42.22 12.87 11.36
C LEU A 20 -42.44 11.75 10.34
N ALA A 21 -41.38 11.29 9.69
CA ALA A 21 -41.39 10.16 8.76
C ALA A 21 -41.13 8.80 9.45
N GLY A 22 -41.05 8.78 10.78
CA GLY A 22 -40.75 7.59 11.58
C GLY A 22 -39.28 7.20 11.61
N LEU A 23 -38.36 8.11 11.25
CA LEU A 23 -36.93 7.88 11.35
C LEU A 23 -36.44 8.32 12.73
N GLY A 24 -36.25 7.37 13.64
CA GLY A 24 -35.53 7.59 14.90
C GLY A 24 -34.05 7.25 14.78
N GLU A 25 -33.25 7.66 15.76
CA GLU A 25 -31.88 7.15 15.89
C GLU A 25 -31.87 5.62 15.97
N GLY A 26 -30.97 4.98 15.23
CA GLY A 26 -30.89 3.52 15.13
C GLY A 26 -31.83 2.89 14.10
N THR A 27 -32.78 3.64 13.54
CA THR A 27 -33.62 3.17 12.41
C THR A 27 -32.74 2.81 11.23
N ARG A 28 -33.10 1.74 10.52
CA ARG A 28 -32.38 1.31 9.33
C ARG A 28 -33.15 1.68 8.08
N VAL A 29 -32.40 2.12 7.08
CA VAL A 29 -32.94 2.56 5.80
C VAL A 29 -32.20 1.86 4.68
N ARG A 30 -32.95 1.15 3.85
CA ARG A 30 -32.46 0.56 2.61
C ARG A 30 -32.48 1.63 1.53
N VAL A 31 -31.30 1.99 1.05
CA VAL A 31 -31.09 2.87 -0.09
C VAL A 31 -30.90 2.02 -1.33
N ARG A 32 -31.72 2.23 -2.35
CA ARG A 32 -31.49 1.68 -3.69
C ARG A 32 -30.74 2.71 -4.50
N THR A 33 -29.50 2.39 -4.86
CA THR A 33 -28.64 3.28 -5.64
C THR A 33 -29.06 3.28 -7.11
N GLN A 34 -28.72 4.35 -7.83
CA GLN A 34 -28.90 4.43 -9.29
C GLN A 34 -28.29 3.24 -10.05
N ASP A 35 -27.22 2.65 -9.52
CA ASP A 35 -26.53 1.48 -10.10
C ASP A 35 -27.22 0.15 -9.69
N SER A 36 -28.47 0.21 -9.20
CA SER A 36 -29.29 -0.94 -8.74
C SER A 36 -28.69 -1.75 -7.59
N ARG A 37 -27.75 -1.18 -6.83
CA ARG A 37 -27.25 -1.78 -5.58
C ARG A 37 -28.15 -1.40 -4.41
N GLU A 38 -28.17 -2.23 -3.39
CA GLU A 38 -28.92 -1.95 -2.15
C GLU A 38 -27.94 -1.81 -0.98
N VAL A 39 -28.01 -0.67 -0.30
CA VAL A 39 -27.19 -0.37 0.88
C VAL A 39 -28.12 -0.12 2.05
N VAL A 40 -27.87 -0.75 3.19
CA VAL A 40 -28.69 -0.55 4.41
C VAL A 40 -27.91 0.28 5.42
N LEU A 41 -28.34 1.53 5.57
CA LEU A 41 -27.72 2.52 6.43
C LEU A 41 -28.41 2.57 7.79
N LYS A 42 -27.66 2.95 8.83
CA LYS A 42 -28.20 3.24 10.16
C LYS A 42 -28.30 4.75 10.36
N VAL A 43 -29.47 5.21 10.79
CA VAL A 43 -29.70 6.60 11.20
C VAL A 43 -28.94 6.88 12.50
N ILE A 44 -28.14 7.93 12.51
CA ILE A 44 -27.32 8.38 13.65
C ILE A 44 -27.82 9.68 14.26
N GLU A 45 -28.59 10.45 13.52
CA GLU A 45 -29.21 11.69 13.99
C GLU A 45 -30.57 11.82 13.30
N SER A 46 -31.59 12.25 14.04
CA SER A 46 -32.89 12.56 13.48
C SER A 46 -33.38 13.93 13.95
N ARG A 47 -33.95 14.68 13.01
CA ARG A 47 -34.60 15.98 13.19
C ARG A 47 -36.06 15.84 12.76
N GLU A 48 -36.87 16.89 12.84
CA GLU A 48 -38.29 16.80 12.47
C GLU A 48 -38.49 16.34 11.02
N ASP A 49 -37.85 17.03 10.07
CA ASP A 49 -38.02 16.82 8.62
C ASP A 49 -36.83 16.16 7.90
N SER A 50 -35.75 15.88 8.64
CA SER A 50 -34.55 15.27 8.06
C SER A 50 -33.89 14.31 9.03
N ALA A 51 -33.14 13.36 8.50
CA ALA A 51 -32.35 12.43 9.28
C ALA A 51 -30.98 12.25 8.62
N ILE A 52 -29.97 11.99 9.43
CA ILE A 52 -28.61 11.68 8.99
C ILE A 52 -28.36 10.20 9.23
N ALA A 53 -28.00 9.49 8.16
CA ALA A 53 -27.54 8.11 8.22
C ALA A 53 -26.05 8.04 7.86
N ARG A 54 -25.35 7.03 8.39
CA ARG A 54 -23.90 6.85 8.19
C ARG A 54 -23.61 5.74 7.18
N LEU A 55 -22.76 6.02 6.20
CA LEU A 55 -22.15 5.03 5.30
C LEU A 55 -21.14 4.17 6.05
N GLY A 56 -21.20 2.87 5.81
CA GLY A 56 -20.14 1.92 6.12
C GLY A 56 -18.92 2.08 5.22
N ARG A 57 -17.84 1.39 5.60
CA ARG A 57 -16.62 1.31 4.79
C ARG A 57 -16.95 0.64 3.45
N GLY A 58 -16.49 1.23 2.35
CA GLY A 58 -16.71 0.79 0.98
C GLY A 58 -18.07 1.16 0.40
N GLU A 59 -19.03 1.60 1.21
CA GLU A 59 -20.38 1.94 0.76
C GLU A 59 -20.42 3.31 0.07
N ASN A 60 -21.30 3.44 -0.93
CA ASN A 60 -21.50 4.67 -1.69
C ASN A 60 -22.98 4.87 -2.01
N VAL A 61 -23.46 6.10 -1.86
CA VAL A 61 -24.81 6.55 -2.26
C VAL A 61 -24.70 7.93 -2.90
N ARG A 62 -25.67 8.28 -3.75
CA ARG A 62 -25.72 9.56 -4.46
C ARG A 62 -26.97 10.34 -4.10
N VAL A 63 -26.90 11.66 -4.26
CA VAL A 63 -28.08 12.52 -4.17
C VAL A 63 -29.10 12.08 -5.22
N GLY A 64 -30.36 11.97 -4.80
CA GLY A 64 -31.46 11.45 -5.62
C GLY A 64 -31.71 9.94 -5.48
N ASP A 65 -30.83 9.19 -4.81
CA ASP A 65 -31.12 7.78 -4.49
C ASP A 65 -32.35 7.67 -3.59
N THR A 66 -33.14 6.63 -3.80
CA THR A 66 -34.38 6.39 -3.04
C THR A 66 -34.11 5.52 -1.82
N ALA A 67 -34.69 5.88 -0.69
CA ALA A 67 -34.54 5.16 0.57
C ALA A 67 -35.90 4.74 1.14
N VAL A 68 -35.92 3.57 1.78
CA VAL A 68 -37.11 3.01 2.46
C VAL A 68 -36.68 2.43 3.80
N VAL A 69 -37.49 2.65 4.84
CA VAL A 69 -37.28 2.02 6.15
C VAL A 69 -37.28 0.50 6.01
N THR A 70 -36.37 -0.18 6.71
CA THR A 70 -36.22 -1.62 6.64
C THR A 70 -35.79 -2.20 7.98
N ASP A 71 -36.12 -3.46 8.23
CA ASP A 71 -35.58 -4.23 9.35
C ASP A 71 -34.32 -5.03 8.99
N ALA A 72 -33.94 -5.02 7.70
CA ALA A 72 -32.75 -5.70 7.23
C ALA A 72 -31.49 -5.24 8.00
N PRO A 73 -30.51 -6.14 8.22
CA PRO A 73 -29.27 -5.77 8.88
C PRO A 73 -28.52 -4.72 8.06
N ALA A 74 -27.73 -3.87 8.74
CA ALA A 74 -26.87 -2.90 8.07
C ALA A 74 -25.85 -3.64 7.17
N THR A 75 -25.62 -3.11 5.98
CA THR A 75 -24.68 -3.69 5.00
C THR A 75 -23.22 -3.41 5.35
N ALA A 76 -22.98 -2.45 6.25
CA ALA A 76 -21.65 -2.03 6.66
C ALA A 76 -20.83 -3.20 7.23
N ARG A 77 -19.74 -3.54 6.56
CA ARG A 77 -18.78 -4.58 6.99
C ARG A 77 -17.41 -3.96 7.18
N LEU A 78 -16.76 -4.30 8.29
CA LEU A 78 -15.43 -3.77 8.61
C LEU A 78 -14.31 -4.61 7.99
N PHE A 79 -14.36 -5.93 8.18
CA PHE A 79 -13.29 -6.86 7.75
C PHE A 79 -13.32 -7.16 6.25
N PHE A 80 -14.51 -7.25 5.67
CA PHE A 80 -14.72 -7.50 4.24
C PHE A 80 -15.78 -6.51 3.72
N PRO A 81 -15.44 -5.20 3.65
CA PRO A 81 -16.35 -4.17 3.18
C PRO A 81 -16.80 -4.47 1.75
N GLU A 82 -18.06 -4.16 1.45
CA GLU A 82 -18.55 -4.26 0.08
C GLU A 82 -17.86 -3.23 -0.82
N PRO A 83 -17.67 -3.54 -2.11
CA PRO A 83 -16.68 -2.84 -2.91
C PRO A 83 -17.24 -1.54 -3.48
N GLY A 84 -16.78 -0.42 -2.92
CA GLY A 84 -16.63 0.83 -3.66
C GLY A 84 -15.31 0.77 -4.43
N VAL A 85 -15.17 -0.09 -5.44
CA VAL A 85 -13.86 -0.27 -6.08
C VAL A 85 -13.47 1.00 -6.84
N PRO A 86 -12.39 1.70 -6.44
CA PRO A 86 -11.94 2.86 -7.18
C PRO A 86 -11.41 2.43 -8.55
N ARG A 87 -11.83 3.15 -9.59
CA ARG A 87 -11.33 2.94 -10.97
C ARG A 87 -9.85 3.27 -11.09
N LEU A 88 -9.40 4.28 -10.36
CA LEU A 88 -8.02 4.70 -10.32
C LEU A 88 -7.59 4.89 -8.87
N ARG A 89 -6.39 4.45 -8.55
CA ARG A 89 -5.73 4.68 -7.27
C ARG A 89 -4.31 5.10 -7.56
N TYR A 90 -3.82 6.08 -6.83
CA TYR A 90 -2.42 6.42 -6.86
C TYR A 90 -1.99 6.98 -5.52
N GLY A 91 -0.72 6.85 -5.22
CA GLY A 91 -0.20 7.28 -3.94
C GLY A 91 1.29 7.07 -3.80
N PHE A 92 1.79 7.50 -2.65
CA PHE A 92 3.17 7.28 -2.26
C PHE A 92 3.27 7.02 -0.75
N HIS A 93 4.38 6.40 -0.34
CA HIS A 93 4.75 6.25 1.05
C HIS A 93 6.24 6.57 1.21
N ALA A 94 6.54 7.65 1.93
CA ALA A 94 7.89 8.15 2.11
C ALA A 94 8.39 7.80 3.52
N ARG A 95 9.53 7.10 3.58
CA ARG A 95 10.20 6.65 4.82
C ARG A 95 11.55 7.35 4.97
N PRO A 96 11.60 8.61 5.42
CA PRO A 96 12.85 9.24 5.79
C PRO A 96 13.44 8.51 7.00
N PHE A 97 14.77 8.34 7.04
CA PHE A 97 15.45 7.69 8.14
C PHE A 97 16.80 8.35 8.44
N LEU A 98 17.26 8.19 9.68
CA LEU A 98 18.56 8.65 10.15
C LEU A 98 19.46 7.45 10.36
N ALA A 99 20.63 7.43 9.73
CA ALA A 99 21.58 6.33 9.85
C ALA A 99 22.53 6.59 11.03
N LEU A 100 22.11 6.18 12.22
CA LEU A 100 22.76 6.56 13.49
C LEU A 100 24.19 5.98 13.64
N ASP A 101 24.43 4.80 13.06
CA ASP A 101 25.70 4.09 13.15
C ASP A 101 26.56 4.20 11.89
N ALA A 102 26.20 5.10 10.96
CA ALA A 102 26.91 5.22 9.71
C ALA A 102 28.33 5.75 9.90
N LYS A 103 29.29 5.17 9.15
CA LYS A 103 30.66 5.64 9.08
C LYS A 103 31.03 6.10 7.67
N THR A 104 31.97 7.04 7.59
CA THR A 104 32.62 7.40 6.33
C THR A 104 33.57 6.29 5.89
N ARG A 105 34.08 6.37 4.65
CA ARG A 105 35.12 5.46 4.15
C ARG A 105 36.41 5.44 5.01
N GLU A 106 36.66 6.52 5.77
CA GLU A 106 37.79 6.64 6.70
C GLU A 106 37.48 6.08 8.10
N GLY A 107 36.30 5.49 8.31
CA GLY A 107 35.88 4.91 9.59
C GLY A 107 35.37 5.92 10.62
N LYS A 108 35.19 7.20 10.25
CA LYS A 108 34.68 8.26 11.15
C LYS A 108 33.16 8.24 11.18
N SER A 109 32.54 8.59 12.30
CA SER A 109 31.08 8.76 12.39
C SER A 109 30.57 9.75 11.34
N ALA A 110 29.55 9.34 10.61
CA ALA A 110 28.91 10.11 9.56
C ALA A 110 27.50 10.50 9.97
N ARG A 111 27.11 11.75 9.70
CA ARG A 111 25.71 12.18 9.78
C ARG A 111 25.01 11.78 8.50
N ALA A 112 24.72 10.50 8.37
CA ALA A 112 24.08 9.94 7.20
C ALA A 112 22.58 9.71 7.43
N GLY A 113 21.85 9.60 6.35
CA GLY A 113 20.43 9.37 6.35
C GLY A 113 19.93 9.16 4.94
N GLY A 114 18.63 8.99 4.81
CA GLY A 114 18.06 8.75 3.51
C GLY A 114 16.56 8.73 3.49
N LEU A 115 16.04 8.33 2.33
CA LEU A 115 14.63 8.18 2.05
C LEU A 115 14.41 6.84 1.37
N LEU A 116 13.44 6.06 1.83
CA LEU A 116 12.91 4.91 1.11
C LEU A 116 11.48 5.25 0.65
N LEU A 117 11.24 5.28 -0.66
CA LEU A 117 10.01 5.76 -1.27
C LEU A 117 9.28 4.62 -1.99
N ASP A 118 8.02 4.42 -1.63
CA ASP A 118 7.06 3.70 -2.47
C ASP A 118 6.26 4.70 -3.29
N ALA A 119 5.94 4.36 -4.52
CA ALA A 119 4.93 5.08 -5.30
C ALA A 119 4.16 4.09 -6.17
N PHE A 120 2.87 4.30 -6.36
CA PHE A 120 2.07 3.41 -7.18
C PHE A 120 0.97 4.16 -7.93
N ILE A 121 0.54 3.54 -9.02
CA ILE A 121 -0.69 3.82 -9.72
C ILE A 121 -1.35 2.48 -10.07
N ALA A 122 -2.64 2.35 -9.83
CA ALA A 122 -3.43 1.16 -10.12
C ALA A 122 -4.75 1.57 -10.77
N TRP A 123 -5.06 0.97 -11.91
CA TRP A 123 -6.21 1.27 -12.74
C TRP A 123 -7.03 0.02 -13.00
N ARG A 124 -8.35 0.14 -12.94
CA ARG A 124 -9.32 -0.90 -13.27
C ARG A 124 -10.10 -0.53 -14.53
N PRO A 125 -9.89 -1.24 -15.65
CA PRO A 125 -10.61 -0.99 -16.89
C PRO A 125 -12.04 -1.51 -16.84
N GLY A 126 -13.01 -0.58 -16.79
CA GLY A 126 -14.43 -0.91 -16.82
C GLY A 126 -14.86 -1.74 -15.62
N ASP A 127 -15.70 -2.76 -15.88
CA ASP A 127 -16.24 -3.67 -14.87
C ASP A 127 -15.51 -5.03 -14.86
N LEU A 128 -14.37 -5.13 -15.55
CA LEU A 128 -13.57 -6.35 -15.56
C LEU A 128 -12.89 -6.55 -14.19
N PRO A 129 -12.75 -7.80 -13.72
CA PRO A 129 -12.00 -8.13 -12.50
C PRO A 129 -10.49 -8.07 -12.75
N LEU A 130 -10.02 -6.97 -13.37
CA LEU A 130 -8.65 -6.75 -13.80
C LEU A 130 -8.13 -5.45 -13.18
N VAL A 131 -6.90 -5.48 -12.67
CA VAL A 131 -6.13 -4.31 -12.23
C VAL A 131 -4.85 -4.25 -13.03
N LEU A 132 -4.57 -3.10 -13.63
CA LEU A 132 -3.27 -2.77 -14.19
C LEU A 132 -2.56 -1.83 -13.23
N SER A 133 -1.30 -2.11 -12.88
CA SER A 133 -0.56 -1.30 -11.93
C SER A 133 0.86 -1.01 -12.41
N ALA A 134 1.40 0.13 -11.97
CA ALA A 134 2.80 0.46 -12.04
C ALA A 134 3.28 0.92 -10.66
N GLN A 135 4.43 0.41 -10.21
CA GLN A 135 4.91 0.64 -8.85
C GLN A 135 6.43 0.88 -8.82
N LEU A 136 6.83 1.75 -7.89
CA LEU A 136 8.16 1.84 -7.33
C LEU A 136 8.10 1.16 -5.96
N ASP A 137 8.78 0.02 -5.77
CA ASP A 137 8.57 -0.86 -4.61
C ASP A 137 9.87 -1.38 -3.99
N PRO A 138 10.34 -0.70 -2.94
CA PRO A 138 10.61 0.74 -2.88
C PRO A 138 11.81 1.17 -3.73
N VAL A 139 12.07 2.49 -3.77
CA VAL A 139 13.32 3.10 -4.21
C VAL A 139 13.99 3.86 -3.07
N GLY A 140 15.22 3.51 -2.76
CA GLY A 140 16.05 4.11 -1.72
C GLY A 140 16.95 5.22 -2.22
N PHE A 141 17.20 6.20 -1.37
CA PHE A 141 18.15 7.29 -1.58
C PHE A 141 18.93 7.51 -0.28
N GLY A 142 20.20 7.09 -0.24
CA GLY A 142 21.08 7.25 0.92
C GLY A 142 22.19 8.26 0.65
N LEU A 143 22.43 9.15 1.62
CA LEU A 143 23.42 10.24 1.56
C LEU A 143 24.20 10.36 2.89
N GLY A 144 25.38 10.99 2.84
CA GLY A 144 26.11 11.43 4.03
C GLY A 144 27.37 10.64 4.40
N THR A 145 27.65 9.51 3.75
CA THR A 145 28.90 8.72 3.93
C THR A 145 29.98 9.02 2.88
N GLY A 146 29.66 9.86 1.89
CA GLY A 146 30.49 10.09 0.69
C GLY A 146 30.16 9.15 -0.49
N LEU A 147 29.32 8.15 -0.25
CA LEU A 147 28.74 7.26 -1.28
C LEU A 147 27.25 7.57 -1.46
N ARG A 148 26.73 7.30 -2.66
CA ARG A 148 25.30 7.43 -2.98
C ARG A 148 24.69 6.04 -3.05
N HIS A 149 23.74 5.73 -2.17
CA HIS A 149 23.00 4.47 -2.22
C HIS A 149 21.67 4.71 -2.94
N SER A 150 21.42 3.98 -4.04
CA SER A 150 20.15 4.07 -4.79
C SER A 150 19.49 2.71 -5.10
N PRO A 151 19.38 1.80 -4.13
CA PRO A 151 18.75 0.49 -4.33
C PRO A 151 17.26 0.64 -4.58
N GLY A 152 16.68 -0.15 -5.47
CA GLY A 152 15.24 -0.13 -5.65
C GLY A 152 14.70 -1.15 -6.62
N SER A 153 13.38 -1.19 -6.72
CA SER A 153 12.67 -1.91 -7.76
C SER A 153 11.54 -1.09 -8.37
N ALA A 154 11.28 -1.30 -9.65
CA ALA A 154 10.16 -0.73 -10.36
C ALA A 154 9.51 -1.78 -11.24
N TYR A 155 8.18 -1.78 -11.34
CA TYR A 155 7.48 -2.75 -12.17
C TYR A 155 6.13 -2.28 -12.68
N VAL A 156 5.64 -3.01 -13.68
CA VAL A 156 4.25 -3.00 -14.13
C VAL A 156 3.65 -4.38 -13.98
N ALA A 157 2.38 -4.48 -13.58
CA ALA A 157 1.71 -5.75 -13.37
C ALA A 157 0.25 -5.71 -13.83
N ALA A 158 -0.23 -6.88 -14.26
CA ALA A 158 -1.65 -7.14 -14.49
C ALA A 158 -2.11 -8.18 -13.48
N ALA A 159 -3.21 -7.90 -12.79
CA ALA A 159 -3.74 -8.76 -11.74
C ALA A 159 -5.23 -9.01 -11.91
N TYR A 160 -5.64 -10.26 -11.74
CA TYR A 160 -7.04 -10.60 -11.50
C TYR A 160 -7.39 -10.18 -10.08
N SER A 161 -8.40 -9.33 -9.90
CA SER A 161 -8.73 -8.70 -8.62
C SER A 161 -10.23 -8.83 -8.32
N THR A 162 -10.52 -9.41 -7.16
CA THR A 162 -11.85 -9.51 -6.55
C THR A 162 -11.84 -8.86 -5.17
N ASP A 163 -12.97 -8.95 -4.49
CA ASP A 163 -13.20 -8.39 -3.16
C ASP A 163 -12.33 -9.03 -2.08
N PHE A 164 -11.88 -10.27 -2.29
CA PHE A 164 -11.14 -11.07 -1.31
C PHE A 164 -9.83 -11.64 -1.84
N LEU A 165 -9.52 -11.43 -3.13
CA LEU A 165 -8.34 -11.99 -3.76
C LEU A 165 -7.77 -11.03 -4.79
N GLU A 166 -6.45 -10.96 -4.88
CA GLU A 166 -5.73 -10.42 -6.02
C GLU A 166 -4.59 -11.36 -6.36
N VAL A 167 -4.48 -11.75 -7.62
CA VAL A 167 -3.34 -12.53 -8.11
C VAL A 167 -2.90 -11.93 -9.44
N GLY A 168 -1.64 -11.57 -9.52
CA GLY A 168 -1.09 -10.91 -10.69
C GLY A 168 0.34 -11.29 -10.98
N ILE A 169 0.70 -11.01 -12.22
CA ILE A 169 2.06 -11.18 -12.72
C ILE A 169 2.49 -9.88 -13.39
N GLY A 170 3.79 -9.63 -13.39
CA GLY A 170 4.35 -8.41 -13.93
C GLY A 170 5.76 -8.56 -14.43
N ALA A 171 6.25 -7.49 -15.01
CA ALA A 171 7.63 -7.33 -15.43
C ALA A 171 8.19 -6.05 -14.80
N GLY A 172 9.43 -6.10 -14.39
CA GLY A 172 10.08 -4.98 -13.73
C GLY A 172 11.59 -4.99 -13.88
N ALA A 173 12.22 -4.17 -13.06
CA ALA A 173 13.66 -4.11 -12.92
C ALA A 173 14.05 -3.85 -11.47
N LEU A 174 15.16 -4.47 -11.06
CA LEU A 174 15.88 -4.11 -9.84
C LEU A 174 17.09 -3.25 -10.21
N PHE A 175 17.46 -2.33 -9.33
CA PHE A 175 18.62 -1.47 -9.51
C PHE A 175 19.29 -1.12 -8.17
N GLY A 176 20.55 -0.68 -8.24
CA GLY A 176 21.24 -0.01 -7.12
C GLY A 176 22.15 -0.82 -6.21
N GLN A 177 22.53 -2.05 -6.57
CA GLN A 177 23.64 -2.77 -5.91
C GLN A 177 24.58 -3.46 -6.92
N LYS A 178 25.88 -3.19 -6.75
CA LYS A 178 26.99 -3.86 -7.45
C LYS A 178 28.08 -4.16 -6.44
N ALA A 179 28.08 -5.38 -5.90
CA ALA A 179 29.10 -5.83 -4.98
C ALA A 179 30.29 -6.37 -5.77
N CYS A 180 31.49 -5.83 -5.55
CA CYS A 180 32.71 -6.34 -6.16
C CYS A 180 33.56 -7.03 -5.09
N ILE A 181 33.74 -8.34 -5.23
CA ILE A 181 34.62 -9.15 -4.39
C ILE A 181 35.92 -9.42 -5.15
N THR A 182 37.06 -9.28 -4.46
CA THR A 182 38.34 -9.74 -5.01
C THR A 182 38.54 -11.18 -4.58
N GLN A 183 38.51 -12.09 -5.53
CA GLN A 183 38.85 -13.48 -5.32
C GLN A 183 40.32 -13.68 -5.71
N PHE A 184 41.05 -14.41 -4.87
CA PHE A 184 42.42 -14.79 -5.15
C PHE A 184 42.44 -16.25 -5.57
N ASP A 185 43.21 -16.55 -6.62
CA ASP A 185 43.69 -17.90 -6.85
C ASP A 185 44.80 -18.16 -5.80
N TYR A 186 45.06 -19.41 -5.41
CA TYR A 186 46.13 -19.73 -4.46
C TYR A 186 47.19 -20.60 -5.13
N ASP A 187 48.47 -20.27 -4.90
CA ASP A 187 49.58 -21.12 -5.35
C ASP A 187 49.48 -22.48 -4.63
N PRO A 188 49.47 -23.62 -5.36
CA PRO A 188 49.28 -24.93 -4.75
C PRO A 188 50.45 -25.39 -3.87
N ASN A 189 51.64 -24.76 -3.98
CA ASN A 189 52.83 -25.13 -3.22
C ASN A 189 53.08 -24.19 -2.03
N THR A 190 52.83 -22.88 -2.19
CA THR A 190 53.10 -21.88 -1.15
C THR A 190 51.84 -21.44 -0.39
N TYR A 191 50.64 -21.78 -0.89
CA TYR A 191 49.35 -21.28 -0.40
C TYR A 191 49.27 -19.74 -0.35
N GLU A 192 50.13 -19.06 -1.10
CA GLU A 192 50.09 -17.60 -1.21
C GLU A 192 49.03 -17.17 -2.24
N PRO A 193 48.33 -16.05 -2.00
CA PRO A 193 47.35 -15.52 -2.94
C PRO A 193 48.05 -15.02 -4.21
N ILE A 194 47.66 -15.57 -5.35
CA ILE A 194 48.13 -15.21 -6.69
C ILE A 194 46.93 -14.81 -7.58
N ASN A 195 47.19 -14.05 -8.66
CA ASN A 195 46.18 -13.65 -9.64
C ASN A 195 44.88 -13.06 -9.05
N PRO A 196 44.91 -11.85 -8.48
CA PRO A 196 43.69 -11.21 -7.99
C PRO A 196 42.69 -11.02 -9.13
N ARG A 197 41.51 -11.62 -9.00
CA ARG A 197 40.37 -11.43 -9.91
C ARG A 197 39.26 -10.68 -9.18
N THR A 198 38.89 -9.51 -9.69
CA THR A 198 37.73 -8.78 -9.18
C THR A 198 36.47 -9.28 -9.87
N PHE A 199 35.61 -9.98 -9.13
CA PHE A 199 34.29 -10.38 -9.58
C PHE A 199 33.25 -9.39 -9.05
N CYS A 200 32.51 -8.75 -9.95
CA CYS A 200 31.41 -7.87 -9.57
C CYS A 200 30.07 -8.55 -9.82
N ASP A 201 29.35 -8.84 -8.75
CA ASP A 201 27.98 -9.31 -8.81
C ASP A 201 27.01 -8.12 -8.76
N SER A 202 26.18 -7.95 -9.78
CA SER A 202 25.14 -6.92 -9.81
C SER A 202 23.77 -7.56 -9.57
N ASN A 203 23.07 -7.08 -8.53
CA ASN A 203 21.69 -7.42 -8.25
C ASN A 203 20.71 -6.46 -8.96
N ALA A 204 21.12 -5.95 -10.12
CA ALA A 204 20.32 -5.12 -11.00
C ALA A 204 20.02 -5.86 -12.30
N GLY A 205 18.83 -5.63 -12.85
CA GLY A 205 18.40 -6.27 -14.08
C GLY A 205 16.90 -6.46 -14.16
N VAL A 206 16.46 -7.07 -15.25
CA VAL A 206 15.05 -7.36 -15.50
C VAL A 206 14.52 -8.42 -14.52
N SER A 207 13.27 -8.25 -14.10
CA SER A 207 12.62 -9.15 -13.17
C SER A 207 11.20 -9.50 -13.57
N PHE A 208 10.79 -10.68 -13.14
CA PHE A 208 9.40 -11.13 -13.16
C PHE A 208 8.77 -10.84 -11.80
N GLN A 209 7.59 -10.25 -11.77
CA GLN A 209 6.89 -9.87 -10.56
C GLN A 209 5.69 -10.76 -10.30
N GLN A 210 5.46 -11.04 -9.03
CA GLN A 210 4.32 -11.78 -8.51
C GLN A 210 3.60 -10.88 -7.51
N VAL A 211 2.30 -10.68 -7.71
CA VAL A 211 1.44 -9.85 -6.86
C VAL A 211 0.36 -10.74 -6.27
N LEU A 212 0.19 -10.67 -4.95
CA LEU A 212 -0.82 -11.41 -4.22
C LEU A 212 -1.49 -10.52 -3.17
N ARG A 213 -2.81 -10.59 -3.07
CA ARG A 213 -3.58 -10.07 -1.92
C ARG A 213 -4.63 -11.10 -1.53
N LEU A 214 -4.68 -11.45 -0.26
CA LEU A 214 -5.74 -12.25 0.35
C LEU A 214 -6.52 -11.36 1.31
N GLY A 215 -7.84 -11.27 1.15
CA GLY A 215 -8.71 -10.36 1.90
C GLY A 215 -9.08 -9.11 1.12
N ALA A 216 -9.73 -8.14 1.76
CA ALA A 216 -10.30 -6.96 1.12
C ALA A 216 -9.36 -5.75 1.10
N LEU A 217 -9.38 -5.00 0.00
CA LEU A 217 -8.49 -3.85 -0.19
C LEU A 217 -8.56 -2.85 0.97
N ASP A 218 -9.77 -2.45 1.34
CA ASP A 218 -10.01 -1.55 2.47
C ASP A 218 -10.31 -2.30 3.76
N GLY A 219 -10.45 -3.62 3.71
CA GLY A 219 -10.75 -4.42 4.89
C GLY A 219 -9.49 -5.00 5.53
N PHE A 220 -9.66 -6.20 6.06
CA PHE A 220 -8.56 -7.04 6.44
C PHE A 220 -7.92 -7.63 5.20
N HIS A 221 -6.61 -7.53 5.08
CA HIS A 221 -5.88 -8.25 4.05
C HIS A 221 -4.45 -8.57 4.44
N ILE A 222 -3.90 -9.54 3.71
CA ILE A 222 -2.48 -9.86 3.64
C ILE A 222 -2.08 -9.68 2.19
N ALA A 223 -1.08 -8.83 1.93
CA ALA A 223 -0.53 -8.61 0.60
C ALA A 223 0.93 -9.09 0.55
N TRP A 224 1.33 -9.62 -0.59
CA TRP A 224 2.68 -10.05 -0.87
C TRP A 224 3.06 -9.69 -2.30
N ASN A 225 4.18 -8.99 -2.46
CA ASN A 225 4.81 -8.73 -3.75
C ASN A 225 6.21 -9.35 -3.73
N SER A 226 6.58 -10.06 -4.80
CA SER A 226 7.95 -10.53 -4.96
C SER A 226 8.45 -10.45 -6.39
N ALA A 227 9.75 -10.20 -6.50
CA ALA A 227 10.47 -10.14 -7.76
C ALA A 227 11.41 -11.33 -7.90
N ILE A 228 11.42 -11.96 -9.06
CA ILE A 228 12.41 -12.95 -9.48
C ILE A 228 13.31 -12.27 -10.50
N LEU A 229 14.58 -12.09 -10.15
CA LEU A 229 15.60 -11.51 -11.03
C LEU A 229 16.01 -12.54 -12.08
N SER A 230 15.94 -12.14 -13.35
CA SER A 230 16.43 -12.94 -14.48
C SER A 230 17.88 -12.55 -14.78
N ARG A 231 18.76 -13.55 -14.84
CA ARG A 231 20.17 -13.39 -15.21
C ARG A 231 20.55 -14.36 -16.31
N ASP A 232 21.70 -14.11 -16.93
CA ASP A 232 22.21 -14.84 -18.11
C ASP A 232 22.07 -16.36 -18.02
N ASN A 233 22.26 -16.97 -16.83
CA ASN A 233 22.19 -18.42 -16.65
C ASN A 233 21.36 -18.90 -15.43
N GLN A 234 20.61 -18.02 -14.76
CA GLN A 234 19.84 -18.43 -13.57
C GLN A 234 18.73 -17.43 -13.20
N PHE A 235 17.67 -17.94 -12.57
CA PHE A 235 16.73 -17.11 -11.81
C PHE A 235 17.16 -17.03 -10.36
N ARG A 236 17.07 -15.83 -9.78
CA ARG A 236 17.30 -15.62 -8.34
C ARG A 236 16.15 -14.85 -7.75
N PHE A 237 15.87 -15.11 -6.48
CA PHE A 237 14.97 -14.25 -5.73
C PHE A 237 15.57 -12.83 -5.68
N GLY A 238 14.81 -11.85 -6.17
CA GLY A 238 15.22 -10.46 -6.26
C GLY A 238 14.77 -9.69 -5.03
N SER A 239 13.47 -9.63 -4.79
CA SER A 239 12.88 -8.90 -3.66
C SER A 239 11.60 -9.54 -3.17
N GLY A 240 11.24 -9.26 -1.91
CA GLY A 240 9.97 -9.64 -1.32
C GLY A 240 9.48 -8.56 -0.36
N ARG A 241 8.19 -8.30 -0.41
CA ARG A 241 7.50 -7.37 0.48
C ARG A 241 6.17 -7.96 0.91
N GLY A 242 5.94 -7.97 2.21
CA GLY A 242 4.67 -8.32 2.83
C GLY A 242 4.00 -7.12 3.46
N GLU A 243 2.68 -7.14 3.48
CA GLU A 243 1.86 -6.23 4.26
C GLU A 243 0.68 -6.97 4.88
N VAL A 244 0.31 -6.60 6.10
CA VAL A 244 -0.92 -7.02 6.76
C VAL A 244 -1.67 -5.77 7.20
N GLN A 245 -2.97 -5.71 6.92
CA GLN A 245 -3.85 -4.65 7.37
C GLN A 245 -5.00 -5.22 8.20
N VAL A 246 -5.31 -4.57 9.31
CA VAL A 246 -6.45 -4.89 10.17
C VAL A 246 -7.31 -3.64 10.35
N PRO A 247 -8.58 -3.65 9.91
CA PRO A 247 -9.47 -2.52 10.07
C PRO A 247 -9.94 -2.43 11.53
N LEU A 248 -9.77 -1.26 12.16
CA LEU A 248 -10.14 -1.02 13.57
C LEU A 248 -11.50 -0.33 13.68
N THR A 249 -11.75 0.63 12.80
CA THR A 249 -13.02 1.39 12.71
C THR A 249 -13.35 1.63 11.23
N PRO A 250 -14.53 2.14 10.86
CA PRO A 250 -14.84 2.46 9.46
C PRO A 250 -13.82 3.40 8.80
N SER A 251 -13.15 4.27 9.57
CA SER A 251 -12.19 5.27 9.08
C SER A 251 -10.74 5.00 9.46
N LEU A 252 -10.44 3.98 10.27
CA LEU A 252 -9.09 3.70 10.76
C LEU A 252 -8.71 2.24 10.57
N SER A 253 -7.47 1.99 10.14
CA SER A 253 -6.88 0.65 10.07
C SER A 253 -5.48 0.67 10.69
N LEU A 254 -5.08 -0.43 11.30
CA LEU A 254 -3.70 -0.74 11.62
C LEU A 254 -3.06 -1.47 10.44
N PHE A 255 -1.81 -1.20 10.14
CA PHE A 255 -1.05 -1.99 9.19
C PHE A 255 0.37 -2.29 9.69
N GLY A 256 0.92 -3.39 9.23
CA GLY A 256 2.33 -3.71 9.34
C GLY A 256 2.88 -4.10 7.98
N ALA A 257 4.03 -3.56 7.60
CA ALA A 257 4.66 -3.84 6.33
C ALA A 257 6.15 -4.06 6.51
N GLY A 258 6.74 -4.84 5.62
CA GLY A 258 8.17 -5.07 5.63
C GLY A 258 8.62 -5.83 4.41
N GLY A 259 9.90 -5.75 4.12
CA GLY A 259 10.45 -6.41 2.97
C GLY A 259 11.95 -6.23 2.86
N GLY A 260 12.50 -6.91 1.87
CA GLY A 260 13.92 -6.87 1.54
C GLY A 260 14.16 -7.16 0.08
N SER A 261 15.32 -6.71 -0.39
CA SER A 261 15.78 -6.96 -1.75
C SER A 261 17.26 -7.27 -1.78
N ALA A 262 17.62 -8.21 -2.64
CA ALA A 262 18.98 -8.46 -3.06
C ALA A 262 19.63 -7.22 -3.69
N SER A 263 18.85 -6.25 -4.15
CA SER A 263 19.34 -4.96 -4.64
C SER A 263 19.75 -3.98 -3.53
N GLY A 264 19.56 -4.32 -2.25
CA GLY A 264 20.20 -3.61 -1.14
C GLY A 264 19.27 -2.74 -0.28
N TRP A 265 17.95 -2.89 -0.37
CA TRP A 265 17.03 -2.24 0.56
C TRP A 265 16.36 -3.26 1.48
N ASN A 266 16.14 -2.89 2.73
CA ASN A 266 15.30 -3.62 3.68
C ASN A 266 14.55 -2.63 4.57
N PHE A 267 13.33 -2.98 4.97
CA PHE A 267 12.59 -2.19 5.96
C PHE A 267 11.56 -3.03 6.70
N GLY A 268 11.12 -2.53 7.85
CA GLY A 268 9.98 -3.03 8.60
C GLY A 268 9.30 -1.91 9.35
N GLU A 269 7.97 -1.88 9.34
CA GLU A 269 7.18 -0.80 9.92
C GLU A 269 5.83 -1.26 10.46
N LEU A 270 5.32 -0.49 11.43
CA LEU A 270 3.96 -0.58 11.95
C LEU A 270 3.34 0.81 11.92
N GLY A 271 2.09 0.90 11.49
CA GLY A 271 1.43 2.19 11.30
C GLY A 271 -0.07 2.12 11.23
N VAL A 272 -0.66 3.28 10.94
CA VAL A 272 -2.10 3.46 10.82
C VAL A 272 -2.46 4.07 9.47
N ARG A 273 -3.63 3.70 8.96
CA ARG A 273 -4.27 4.32 7.78
C ARG A 273 -5.60 4.92 8.16
N SER A 274 -5.76 6.21 7.87
CA SER A 274 -6.95 6.98 8.18
C SER A 274 -7.62 7.49 6.90
N PHE A 275 -8.94 7.33 6.80
CA PHE A 275 -9.76 7.83 5.70
C PHE A 275 -10.13 9.27 6.01
N LEU A 276 -9.41 10.23 5.43
CA LEU A 276 -9.64 11.67 5.64
C LEU A 276 -10.91 12.15 4.93
N LYS A 277 -11.23 11.52 3.80
CA LYS A 277 -12.40 11.80 2.97
C LYS A 277 -12.87 10.50 2.35
N GLY A 278 -14.18 10.31 2.25
CA GLY A 278 -14.79 9.11 1.66
C GLY A 278 -14.63 7.86 2.53
N THR A 279 -15.22 6.77 2.07
CA THR A 279 -15.36 5.52 2.83
C THR A 279 -14.56 4.35 2.23
N GLY A 280 -13.76 4.59 1.18
CA GLY A 280 -13.03 3.55 0.41
C GLY A 280 -13.34 3.58 -1.09
N GLY A 281 -14.47 4.19 -1.45
CA GLY A 281 -14.88 4.43 -2.83
C GLY A 281 -14.07 5.47 -3.62
N ALA A 282 -14.54 5.77 -4.82
CA ALA A 282 -14.18 7.01 -5.52
C ALA A 282 -14.41 8.24 -4.63
N GLY A 283 -13.61 9.29 -4.82
CA GLY A 283 -13.53 10.46 -3.95
C GLY A 283 -12.79 10.25 -2.62
N THR A 284 -12.24 9.07 -2.35
CA THR A 284 -11.58 8.77 -1.07
C THR A 284 -10.14 9.26 -1.02
N THR A 285 -9.72 9.73 0.16
CA THR A 285 -8.33 10.07 0.46
C THR A 285 -7.90 9.37 1.74
N VAL A 286 -6.84 8.59 1.65
CA VAL A 286 -6.27 7.86 2.78
C VAL A 286 -4.92 8.48 3.13
N LEU A 287 -4.72 8.76 4.41
CA LEU A 287 -3.44 9.17 4.97
C LEU A 287 -2.84 7.99 5.74
N SER A 288 -1.56 7.71 5.55
CA SER A 288 -0.82 6.73 6.34
C SER A 288 0.30 7.39 7.14
N ALA A 289 0.54 6.87 8.34
CA ALA A 289 1.71 7.20 9.14
C ALA A 289 2.21 5.92 9.82
N SER A 290 3.53 5.72 9.83
CA SER A 290 4.16 4.55 10.47
C SER A 290 5.49 4.89 11.13
N LEU A 291 5.91 4.01 12.02
CA LEU A 291 7.23 3.98 12.63
C LEU A 291 7.90 2.68 12.23
N GLY A 292 9.20 2.74 11.95
CA GLY A 292 9.91 1.57 11.49
C GLY A 292 11.42 1.71 11.48
N ILE A 293 12.06 0.76 10.83
CA ILE A 293 13.50 0.74 10.56
C ILE A 293 13.71 0.59 9.06
N VAL A 294 14.70 1.32 8.53
CA VAL A 294 15.13 1.23 7.14
C VAL A 294 16.61 0.88 7.12
N SER A 295 17.01 0.04 6.17
CA SER A 295 18.39 -0.31 5.89
C SER A 295 18.65 -0.23 4.39
N LEU A 296 19.66 0.55 3.97
CA LEU A 296 20.12 0.64 2.59
C LEU A 296 21.58 0.21 2.47
N SER A 297 21.90 -0.56 1.46
CA SER A 297 23.24 -1.01 1.09
C SER A 297 23.40 -0.87 -0.42
N ASP A 298 24.61 -0.58 -0.88
CA ASP A 298 25.01 -0.57 -2.29
C ASP A 298 25.93 -1.75 -2.65
N GLY A 299 26.19 -2.65 -1.69
CA GLY A 299 27.15 -3.75 -1.82
C GLY A 299 28.62 -3.33 -1.63
N THR A 300 28.90 -2.07 -1.31
CA THR A 300 30.25 -1.55 -1.03
C THR A 300 30.27 -0.71 0.24
N GLY A 301 30.70 -1.29 1.36
CA GLY A 301 30.80 -0.60 2.65
C GLY A 301 29.68 -0.97 3.64
N GLU A 302 29.56 -0.20 4.73
CA GLU A 302 28.55 -0.44 5.78
C GLU A 302 27.16 0.00 5.29
N ALA A 303 26.12 -0.77 5.65
CA ALA A 303 24.74 -0.43 5.34
C ALA A 303 24.26 0.78 6.16
N LEU A 304 23.56 1.71 5.51
CA LEU A 304 22.88 2.83 6.18
C LEU A 304 21.60 2.31 6.84
N THR A 305 21.62 2.16 8.16
CA THR A 305 20.49 1.62 8.91
C THR A 305 20.05 2.57 10.02
N GLY A 306 18.74 2.72 10.21
CA GLY A 306 18.22 3.38 11.39
C GLY A 306 16.71 3.65 11.38
N PRO A 307 16.22 4.36 12.41
CA PRO A 307 14.79 4.55 12.62
C PRO A 307 14.18 5.46 11.55
N SER A 308 12.91 5.19 11.24
CA SER A 308 12.12 5.92 10.27
C SER A 308 10.76 6.32 10.84
N ILE A 309 10.34 7.54 10.47
CA ILE A 309 8.97 8.04 10.67
C ILE A 309 8.42 8.31 9.29
N ALA A 310 7.46 7.51 8.86
CA ALA A 310 6.98 7.53 7.48
C ALA A 310 5.59 8.13 7.37
N ILE A 311 5.33 8.72 6.19
CA ILE A 311 4.07 9.38 5.85
C ILE A 311 3.70 8.97 4.43
N GLY A 312 2.42 8.71 4.19
CA GLY A 312 1.91 8.41 2.86
C GLY A 312 0.52 8.96 2.63
N ILE A 313 0.20 9.04 1.35
CA ILE A 313 -1.10 9.47 0.89
C ILE A 313 -1.53 8.58 -0.29
N GLU A 314 -2.79 8.17 -0.25
CA GLU A 314 -3.46 7.52 -1.37
C GLU A 314 -4.68 8.33 -1.76
N ARG A 315 -4.85 8.53 -3.07
CA ARG A 315 -6.00 9.21 -3.68
C ARG A 315 -6.75 8.25 -4.58
N ARG A 316 -8.08 8.37 -4.52
CA ARG A 316 -9.03 7.60 -5.31
C ARG A 316 -10.01 8.58 -5.94
N PRO A 317 -9.72 9.15 -7.11
CA PRO A 317 -10.62 10.10 -7.77
C PRO A 317 -11.96 9.45 -8.12
#